data_AF-A0A843HUV6-F1
#
_entry.id   AF-A0A843HUV6-F1
#
_cell.length_a   1.000
_cell.length_b   1.000
_cell.length_c   1.000
_cell.angle_alpha   90.00
_cell.angle_beta   90.00
_cell.angle_gamma   90.00
#
_symmetry.space_group_name_H-M   'P 1'
#
loop_
_entity.id
_entity.type
_entity.pdbx_description
1 polymer ?
#
loop_
_entity_poly.entity_id
_entity_poly.type
_entity_poly.pdbx_seq_one_letter_code
_entity_poly.pdbx_strand_id
1 'polypeptide(L)'
;MSFNIRLMVNNSASNVADKDFTTLDTLTGVLRNETSVTNPSIRIEADVNDVAECNYFYIPQFHRYYFVTDIRSIRNGLVEISGHTDVLTTALKLGSLTDCMGITKRQEQEWNLDINDGFFKVYQNPIVTTELFPQGFNTFSYVLAVAGSEQSAST
;
A
#
# COMPACT_ATOMS: atom_id res chain seq x y z
N MET A 1 -15.00 18.16 23.52
CA MET A 1 -13.66 17.59 23.84
C MET A 1 -12.66 18.23 22.89
N SER A 2 -11.56 18.77 23.42
CA SER A 2 -10.48 19.35 22.61
C SER A 2 -9.34 18.33 22.43
N PHE A 3 -8.62 18.44 21.32
CA PHE A 3 -7.47 17.58 21.00
C PHE A 3 -6.51 18.32 20.06
N ASN A 4 -5.26 17.87 20.04
CA ASN A 4 -4.24 18.45 19.17
C ASN A 4 -4.40 17.98 17.73
N ILE A 5 -4.13 18.87 16.79
CA ILE A 5 -4.15 18.62 15.35
C ILE A 5 -2.87 19.17 14.78
N ARG A 6 -2.18 18.38 13.97
CA ARG A 6 -0.97 18.82 13.27
C ARG A 6 -1.36 19.26 11.87
N LEU A 7 -1.17 20.54 11.57
CA LEU A 7 -1.36 21.13 10.25
C LEU A 7 -0.08 21.03 9.46
N MET A 8 -0.18 20.64 8.20
CA MET A 8 0.96 20.31 7.36
C MET A 8 0.72 20.75 5.91
N VAL A 9 1.83 20.91 5.20
CA VAL A 9 1.87 20.99 3.73
C VAL A 9 2.45 19.69 3.21
N ASN A 10 1.67 18.98 2.41
CA ASN A 10 2.10 17.88 1.57
C ASN A 10 2.75 18.45 0.30
N ASN A 11 4.03 18.13 0.09
CA ASN A 11 4.82 18.56 -1.06
C ASN A 11 4.98 17.48 -2.14
N SER A 12 4.55 16.24 -1.86
CA SER A 12 4.72 15.14 -2.80
C SER A 12 3.70 15.17 -3.91
N ALA A 13 4.04 14.54 -5.03
CA ALA A 13 3.12 14.35 -6.14
C ALA A 13 1.86 13.57 -5.73
N SER A 14 0.79 13.73 -6.51
CA SER A 14 -0.52 13.14 -6.22
C SER A 14 -0.48 11.61 -6.06
N ASN A 15 0.33 10.92 -6.86
CA ASN A 15 0.41 9.46 -6.95
C ASN A 15 1.42 8.78 -6.01
N VAL A 16 2.00 9.51 -5.04
CA VAL A 16 2.94 8.94 -4.07
C VAL A 16 2.19 8.49 -2.80
N ALA A 17 2.40 7.26 -2.32
CA ALA A 17 1.76 6.81 -1.07
C ALA A 17 2.47 7.32 0.19
N ASP A 18 3.81 7.37 0.16
CA ASP A 18 4.61 7.99 1.22
C ASP A 18 4.80 9.48 0.93
N LYS A 19 4.08 10.32 1.67
CA LYS A 19 4.06 11.76 1.44
C LYS A 19 5.13 12.46 2.29
N ASP A 20 5.75 13.48 1.70
CA ASP A 20 6.71 14.39 2.31
C ASP A 20 5.97 15.59 2.89
N PHE A 21 6.02 15.70 4.21
CA PHE A 21 5.28 16.72 4.95
C PHE A 21 6.21 17.80 5.52
N THR A 22 5.82 19.05 5.36
CA THR A 22 6.33 20.16 6.17
C THR A 22 5.28 20.48 7.23
N THR A 23 5.66 20.46 8.51
CA THR A 23 4.74 20.85 9.59
C THR A 23 4.63 22.36 9.62
N LEU A 24 3.39 22.87 9.54
CA LEU A 24 3.08 24.30 9.71
C LEU A 24 2.96 24.62 11.20
N ASP A 25 2.01 23.98 11.87
CA ASP A 25 1.75 24.21 13.29
C ASP A 25 0.99 23.03 13.93
N THR A 26 0.96 23.00 15.26
CA THR A 26 0.12 22.10 16.04
C THR A 26 -0.87 22.90 16.87
N LEU A 27 -2.14 22.85 16.46
CA LEU A 27 -3.21 23.62 17.08
C LEU A 27 -4.18 22.73 17.84
N THR A 28 -4.92 23.32 18.77
CA THR A 28 -6.00 22.62 19.47
C THR A 28 -7.31 22.78 18.70
N GLY A 29 -7.89 21.66 18.27
CA GLY A 29 -9.19 21.63 17.61
C GLY A 29 -10.30 21.07 18.48
N VAL A 30 -11.54 21.41 18.12
CA VAL A 30 -12.75 20.93 18.78
C VAL A 30 -13.70 20.34 17.73
N LEU A 31 -14.23 19.14 18.03
CA LEU A 31 -15.25 18.49 17.20
C LEU A 31 -16.62 19.12 17.43
N ARG A 32 -17.44 19.12 16.38
CA ARG A 32 -18.89 19.30 16.51
C ARG A 32 -19.52 18.10 17.23
N ASN A 33 -20.79 18.24 17.61
CA ASN A 33 -21.57 17.20 18.29
C ASN A 33 -21.55 15.86 17.54
N GLU A 34 -21.71 15.91 16.21
CA GLU A 34 -21.48 14.78 15.32
C GLU A 34 -20.33 15.11 14.37
N THR A 35 -19.42 14.16 14.17
CA THR A 35 -18.36 14.24 13.15
C THR A 35 -18.18 12.88 12.52
N SER A 36 -17.89 12.85 11.23
CA SER A 36 -17.44 11.64 10.56
C SER A 36 -15.94 11.46 10.77
N VAL A 37 -15.52 10.27 11.20
CA VAL A 37 -14.07 9.96 11.31
C VAL A 37 -13.42 9.91 9.93
N THR A 38 -14.16 9.61 8.86
CA THR A 38 -13.60 9.59 7.49
C THR A 38 -13.62 10.95 6.82
N ASN A 39 -14.56 11.81 7.21
CA ASN A 39 -14.74 13.16 6.68
C ASN A 39 -14.92 14.17 7.82
N PRO A 40 -13.88 14.41 8.64
CA PRO A 40 -14.02 15.25 9.80
C PRO A 40 -14.16 16.72 9.40
N SER A 41 -14.99 17.44 10.15
CA SER A 41 -15.07 18.90 10.15
C SER A 41 -14.68 19.39 11.55
N ILE A 42 -13.63 20.20 11.64
CA ILE A 42 -13.01 20.55 12.91
C ILE A 42 -12.86 22.05 13.02
N ARG A 43 -13.18 22.59 14.19
CA ARG A 43 -13.01 24.01 14.46
C ARG A 43 -11.71 24.25 15.20
N ILE A 44 -10.98 25.25 14.75
CA ILE A 44 -9.66 25.63 15.27
C ILE A 44 -9.67 27.13 15.52
N GLU A 45 -9.16 27.54 16.66
CA GLU A 45 -8.94 28.96 16.98
C GLU A 45 -7.63 29.42 16.34
N ALA A 46 -7.74 30.08 15.19
CA ALA A 46 -6.61 30.59 14.41
C ALA A 46 -7.09 31.71 13.47
N ASP A 47 -6.17 32.52 12.96
CA ASP A 47 -6.44 33.37 11.81
C ASP A 47 -6.48 32.51 10.53
N VAL A 48 -7.29 32.92 9.56
CA VAL A 48 -7.39 32.22 8.27
C VAL A 48 -6.05 32.25 7.54
N ASN A 49 -5.29 33.33 7.68
CA ASN A 49 -4.01 33.48 6.99
C ASN A 49 -2.98 32.45 7.47
N ASP A 50 -3.02 32.06 8.75
CA ASP A 50 -2.08 31.10 9.34
C ASP A 50 -2.35 29.66 8.88
N VAL A 51 -3.59 29.39 8.44
CA VAL A 51 -4.02 28.05 8.01
C VAL A 51 -4.26 27.94 6.50
N ALA A 52 -4.16 29.04 5.76
CA ALA A 52 -4.49 29.11 4.33
C ALA A 52 -3.61 28.19 3.47
N GLU A 53 -2.34 28.02 3.84
CA GLU A 53 -1.39 27.17 3.11
C GLU A 53 -1.52 25.68 3.47
N CYS A 54 -2.32 25.35 4.50
CA CYS A 54 -2.51 23.98 4.95
C CYS A 54 -3.30 23.18 3.90
N ASN A 55 -2.70 22.11 3.40
CA ASN A 55 -3.36 21.18 2.47
C ASN A 55 -3.52 19.77 3.07
N TYR A 56 -3.00 19.54 4.27
CA TYR A 56 -3.00 18.23 4.91
C TYR A 56 -2.97 18.33 6.43
N PHE A 57 -3.60 17.40 7.14
CA PHE A 57 -3.55 17.36 8.60
C PHE A 57 -3.59 15.96 9.19
N TYR A 58 -3.07 15.83 10.41
CA TYR A 58 -3.08 14.59 11.19
C TYR A 58 -3.79 14.80 12.51
N ILE A 59 -4.69 13.86 12.84
CA ILE A 59 -5.39 13.81 14.12
C ILE A 59 -4.87 12.61 14.92
N PRO A 60 -4.09 12.81 15.99
CA PRO A 60 -3.56 11.74 16.82
C PRO A 60 -4.65 10.85 17.42
N GLN A 61 -5.76 11.43 17.90
CA GLN A 61 -6.88 10.68 18.48
C GLN A 61 -7.53 9.68 17.52
N PHE A 62 -7.49 9.96 16.21
CA PHE A 62 -8.07 9.07 15.20
C PHE A 62 -7.03 8.19 14.52
N HIS A 63 -5.74 8.42 14.79
CA HIS A 63 -4.61 7.79 14.10
C HIS A 63 -4.74 7.88 12.58
N ARG A 64 -5.22 9.01 12.07
CA ARG A 64 -5.55 9.17 10.66
C ARG A 64 -4.99 10.47 10.11
N TYR A 65 -4.57 10.37 8.85
CA TYR A 65 -4.14 11.48 8.03
C TYR A 65 -5.26 11.87 7.06
N TYR A 66 -5.35 13.16 6.76
CA TYR A 66 -6.44 13.73 5.98
C TYR A 66 -5.92 14.74 4.97
N PHE A 67 -6.46 14.67 3.75
CA PHE A 67 -6.39 15.77 2.80
C PHE A 67 -7.37 16.85 3.24
N VAL A 68 -6.94 18.12 3.18
CA VAL A 68 -7.85 19.25 3.37
C VAL A 68 -8.75 19.36 2.14
N THR A 69 -10.07 19.36 2.36
CA THR A 69 -11.07 19.55 1.31
C THR A 69 -11.60 20.97 1.26
N ASP A 70 -11.72 21.62 2.42
CA ASP A 70 -12.19 23.00 2.54
C ASP A 70 -11.66 23.66 3.82
N ILE A 71 -11.39 24.96 3.75
CA ILE A 71 -11.02 25.82 4.88
C ILE A 71 -11.98 27.00 4.89
N ARG A 72 -12.84 27.05 5.91
CA ARG A 72 -13.89 28.06 6.02
C ARG A 72 -13.71 28.91 7.27
N SER A 73 -13.61 30.23 7.08
CA SER A 73 -13.72 31.18 8.18
C SER A 73 -15.15 31.24 8.71
N ILE A 74 -15.37 30.92 9.99
CA ILE A 74 -16.68 31.09 10.64
C ILE A 74 -16.81 32.52 11.16
N ARG A 75 -15.77 33.01 11.83
CA ARG A 75 -15.64 34.37 12.37
C ARG A 75 -14.15 34.66 12.58
N ASN A 76 -13.81 35.92 12.87
CA ASN A 76 -12.44 36.29 13.19
C ASN A 76 -11.88 35.43 14.35
N GLY A 77 -10.73 34.80 14.13
CA GLY A 77 -10.08 33.90 15.07
C GLY A 77 -10.70 32.51 15.19
N LEU A 78 -11.65 32.12 14.33
CA LEU A 78 -12.23 30.77 14.32
C LEU A 78 -12.44 30.26 12.89
N VAL A 79 -11.72 29.20 12.56
CA VAL A 79 -11.74 28.54 11.25
C VAL A 79 -12.25 27.11 11.38
N GLU A 80 -12.99 26.66 10.38
CA GLU A 80 -13.45 25.28 10.23
C GLU A 80 -12.67 24.63 9.09
N ILE A 81 -11.89 23.60 9.40
CA ILE A 81 -11.15 22.80 8.43
C ILE A 81 -11.92 21.50 8.22
N SER A 82 -12.25 21.22 6.97
CA SER A 82 -12.83 19.95 6.54
C SER A 82 -11.79 19.15 5.79
N GLY A 83 -11.83 17.83 5.95
CA GLY A 83 -10.94 16.95 5.21
C GLY A 83 -11.53 15.60 4.88
N HIS A 84 -10.78 14.83 4.11
CA HIS A 84 -11.08 13.45 3.74
C HIS A 84 -9.89 12.55 4.09
N THR A 85 -10.15 11.37 4.66
CA THR A 85 -9.08 10.46 5.05
C THR A 85 -8.22 10.02 3.87
N ASP A 86 -6.91 10.14 4.02
CA ASP A 86 -5.94 9.49 3.16
C ASP A 86 -5.69 8.06 3.66
N VAL A 87 -6.34 7.09 3.05
CA VAL A 87 -6.25 5.69 3.46
C VAL A 87 -4.85 5.12 3.21
N LEU A 88 -4.18 5.54 2.14
CA LEU A 88 -2.89 4.98 1.74
C LEU A 88 -1.79 5.43 2.70
N THR A 89 -1.65 6.74 2.92
CA THR A 89 -0.64 7.24 3.85
C THR A 89 -0.96 6.84 5.29
N THR A 90 -2.25 6.81 5.68
CA THR A 90 -2.65 6.28 6.99
C THR A 90 -2.22 4.84 7.17
N ALA A 91 -2.58 3.93 6.25
CA ALA A 91 -2.25 2.51 6.37
C ALA A 91 -0.74 2.23 6.27
N LEU A 92 0.00 3.05 5.51
CA LEU A 92 1.46 2.98 5.44
C LEU A 92 2.12 3.41 6.76
N LYS A 93 1.76 4.58 7.31
CA LYS A 93 2.36 5.12 8.55
C LYS A 93 1.96 4.33 9.80
N LEU A 94 0.81 3.67 9.79
CA LEU A 94 0.38 2.74 10.84
C LEU A 94 0.98 1.33 10.71
N GLY A 95 1.70 1.03 9.63
CA GLY A 95 2.28 -0.29 9.38
C GLY A 95 1.31 -1.36 8.86
N SER A 96 0.02 -1.05 8.72
CA SER A 96 -0.98 -2.04 8.26
C SER A 96 -0.71 -2.59 6.85
N LEU A 97 0.00 -1.83 6.00
CA LEU A 97 0.44 -2.29 4.68
C LEU A 97 1.83 -2.94 4.70
N THR A 98 2.72 -2.55 5.61
CA THR A 98 4.09 -3.10 5.66
C THR A 98 4.15 -4.42 6.43
N ASP A 99 3.26 -4.59 7.40
CA ASP A 99 3.24 -5.76 8.29
C ASP A 99 2.38 -6.89 7.72
N CYS A 100 1.75 -6.68 6.55
CA CYS A 100 0.95 -7.70 5.93
C CYS A 100 1.84 -8.78 5.29
N MET A 101 1.54 -10.06 5.57
CA MET A 101 2.13 -11.17 4.83
C MET A 101 1.39 -11.31 3.50
N GLY A 102 2.05 -10.93 2.40
CA GLY A 102 1.47 -10.95 1.07
C GLY A 102 2.45 -11.50 0.04
N ILE A 103 1.91 -12.03 -1.05
CA ILE A 103 2.71 -12.42 -2.22
C ILE A 103 2.79 -11.21 -3.15
N THR A 104 3.99 -10.65 -3.27
CA THR A 104 4.25 -9.53 -4.19
C THR A 104 4.50 -10.07 -5.60
N LYS A 105 3.57 -9.81 -6.52
CA LYS A 105 3.69 -10.27 -7.91
C LYS A 105 4.81 -9.55 -8.67
N ARG A 106 5.04 -8.26 -8.38
CA ARG A 106 6.05 -7.42 -9.04
C ARG A 106 6.60 -6.39 -8.07
N GLN A 107 7.91 -6.15 -8.12
CA GLN A 107 8.56 -4.99 -7.52
C GLN A 107 9.78 -4.59 -8.37
N GLU A 108 10.31 -3.40 -8.14
CA GLU A 108 11.45 -2.87 -8.90
C GLU A 108 12.80 -3.44 -8.42
N GLN A 109 12.94 -3.69 -7.11
CA GLN A 109 14.23 -3.96 -6.46
C GLN A 109 14.66 -5.43 -6.52
N GLU A 110 13.74 -6.38 -6.32
CA GLU A 110 14.05 -7.82 -6.29
C GLU A 110 13.02 -8.65 -7.05
N TRP A 111 13.50 -9.55 -7.89
CA TRP A 111 12.70 -10.22 -8.89
C TRP A 111 12.40 -11.64 -8.42
N ASN A 112 11.11 -12.00 -8.35
CA ASN A 112 10.70 -13.35 -8.02
C ASN A 112 10.47 -14.15 -9.32
N LEU A 113 11.38 -15.07 -9.64
CA LEU A 113 11.30 -15.92 -10.84
C LEU A 113 10.27 -17.06 -10.73
N ASP A 114 9.80 -17.36 -9.52
CA ASP A 114 8.81 -18.42 -9.27
C ASP A 114 7.38 -17.93 -9.52
N ILE A 115 7.18 -16.61 -9.61
CA ILE A 115 5.88 -16.00 -9.87
C ILE A 115 5.82 -15.54 -11.32
N ASN A 116 4.91 -16.12 -12.09
CA ASN A 116 4.63 -15.66 -13.44
C ASN A 116 3.93 -14.29 -13.41
N ASP A 117 4.69 -13.24 -13.68
CA ASP A 117 4.21 -11.86 -13.73
C ASP A 117 3.60 -11.46 -15.09
N GLY A 118 3.67 -12.33 -16.09
CA GLY A 118 3.18 -12.14 -17.45
C GLY A 118 4.13 -11.36 -18.38
N PHE A 119 5.28 -10.90 -17.89
CA PHE A 119 6.29 -10.20 -18.69
C PHE A 119 7.28 -11.16 -19.35
N PHE A 120 7.49 -12.33 -18.73
CA PHE A 120 8.37 -13.38 -19.24
C PHE A 120 7.57 -14.56 -19.80
N LYS A 121 8.02 -15.08 -20.94
CA LYS A 121 7.50 -16.35 -21.47
C LYS A 121 7.96 -17.48 -20.57
N VAL A 122 7.02 -18.12 -19.89
CA VAL A 122 7.29 -19.37 -19.17
C VAL A 122 7.32 -20.51 -20.19
N TYR A 123 8.47 -21.16 -20.33
CA TYR A 123 8.62 -22.34 -21.17
C TYR A 123 8.27 -23.59 -20.36
N GLN A 124 7.15 -24.24 -20.67
CA GLN A 124 6.83 -25.56 -20.15
C GLN A 124 7.51 -26.63 -21.01
N ASN A 125 8.85 -26.67 -20.96
CA ASN A 125 9.60 -27.67 -21.70
C ASN A 125 9.44 -29.03 -21.00
N PRO A 126 9.05 -30.10 -21.73
CA PRO A 126 9.02 -31.44 -21.14
C PRO A 126 10.43 -31.84 -20.70
N ILE A 127 10.56 -32.41 -19.51
CA ILE A 127 11.80 -33.07 -19.08
C ILE A 127 11.88 -34.38 -19.84
N VAL A 128 12.74 -34.43 -20.85
CA VAL A 128 13.00 -35.63 -21.65
C VAL A 128 14.27 -36.26 -21.13
N THR A 129 14.16 -37.41 -20.49
CA THR A 129 15.30 -38.26 -20.14
C THR A 129 15.46 -39.34 -21.19
N THR A 130 16.61 -39.36 -21.86
CA THR A 130 16.95 -40.42 -22.81
C THR A 130 17.69 -41.52 -22.06
N GLU A 131 17.01 -42.63 -21.79
CA GLU A 131 17.64 -43.82 -21.22
C GLU A 131 18.18 -44.72 -22.34
N LEU A 132 19.45 -45.11 -22.23
CA LEU A 132 20.06 -46.06 -23.15
C LEU A 132 19.62 -47.48 -22.77
N PHE A 133 19.16 -48.25 -23.76
CA PHE A 133 18.89 -49.67 -23.53
C PHE A 133 20.20 -50.38 -23.16
N PRO A 134 20.27 -51.08 -22.01
CA PRO A 134 21.52 -51.64 -21.49
C PRO A 134 22.27 -52.58 -22.44
N GLN A 135 21.60 -53.19 -23.41
CA GLN A 135 22.17 -54.19 -24.31
C GLN A 135 21.73 -54.04 -25.79
N GLY A 136 21.11 -52.91 -26.16
CA GLY A 136 20.56 -52.71 -27.50
C GLY A 136 19.43 -53.69 -27.88
N PHE A 137 18.99 -53.65 -29.14
CA PHE A 137 17.96 -54.57 -29.68
C PHE A 137 18.61 -55.58 -30.63
N ASN A 138 18.59 -56.85 -30.26
CA ASN A 138 19.16 -57.94 -31.08
C ASN A 138 18.12 -58.64 -31.96
N THR A 139 16.84 -58.25 -31.86
CA THR A 139 15.70 -58.84 -32.58
C THR A 139 14.67 -57.78 -32.96
N PHE A 140 13.88 -58.03 -34.01
CA PHE A 140 12.88 -57.10 -34.54
C PHE A 140 11.63 -56.92 -33.65
N SER A 141 11.52 -57.66 -32.54
CA SER A 141 10.37 -57.62 -31.63
C SER A 141 10.85 -57.44 -30.20
N TYR A 142 10.40 -56.36 -29.56
CA TYR A 142 10.64 -56.11 -28.14
C TYR A 142 9.33 -55.68 -27.46
N VAL A 143 9.22 -55.95 -26.16
CA VAL A 143 8.08 -55.49 -25.33
C VAL A 143 8.59 -54.36 -24.45
N LEU A 144 8.10 -53.14 -24.69
CA LEU A 144 8.35 -52.00 -23.82
C LEU A 144 7.25 -51.97 -22.75
N ALA A 145 7.61 -52.25 -21.49
CA ALA A 145 6.72 -52.05 -20.36
C ALA A 145 7.14 -50.78 -19.62
N VAL A 146 6.32 -49.72 -19.72
CA VAL A 146 6.50 -48.49 -18.95
C VAL A 146 5.65 -48.59 -17.70
N ALA A 147 6.28 -48.73 -16.54
CA ALA A 147 5.61 -48.57 -15.26
C ALA A 147 5.71 -47.09 -14.88
N GLY A 148 4.59 -46.39 -14.78
CA GLY A 148 4.59 -45.00 -14.31
C GLY A 148 5.00 -44.94 -12.84
N SER A 149 6.18 -44.37 -12.56
CA SER A 149 6.59 -44.05 -11.20
C SER A 149 6.29 -42.58 -10.88
N GLU A 150 5.80 -42.33 -9.67
CA GLU A 150 5.60 -40.98 -9.14
C GLU A 150 6.95 -40.24 -9.02
N GLN A 151 7.01 -39.03 -9.58
CA GLN A 151 8.22 -38.22 -9.63
C GLN A 151 8.49 -37.62 -8.23
N SER A 152 9.42 -38.21 -7.48
CA SER A 152 9.93 -37.57 -6.25
C SER A 152 10.84 -36.42 -6.64
N ALA A 153 10.42 -35.19 -6.38
CA ALA A 153 11.24 -34.00 -6.54
C ALA A 153 12.45 -34.09 -5.59
N SER A 154 13.64 -34.27 -6.14
CA SER A 154 14.89 -34.12 -5.38
C SER A 154 15.26 -32.64 -5.30
N THR A 155 15.42 -32.18 -4.06
CA THR A 155 15.79 -30.84 -3.57
C THR A 155 17.02 -30.23 -4.23
#